data_AF-A0A6J3A7X6-F1
#
_entry.id   AF-A0A6J3A7X6-F1
#
_cell.length_a   1.000
_cell.length_b   1.000
_cell.length_c   1.000
_cell.angle_alpha   90.00
_cell.angle_beta   90.00
_cell.angle_gamma   90.00
#
_symmetry.space_group_name_H-M   'P 1'
#
loop_
_entity.id
_entity.type
_entity.pdbx_description
1 polymer ?
#
loop_
_entity_poly.entity_id
_entity_poly.type
_entity_poly.pdbx_seq_one_letter_code
_entity_poly.pdbx_strand_id
1 'polypeptide(L)'
;MGFLEPLFQLLWARALRAQPEMHSDCPLGAVPFRDLQCALYNGHPVLGTQKTYLWVPFYGAPNQCDLNCLAEGHDFYHSFGRVLDGTPCSQGSPGLCVAGRCLSAGCDGLLGSGAREDRCGRCGGANDSCLFVQRVFRDAGAFAGYWNVTLIPEGARHIRAAHRSRNHLALMGGDGRYVLNGNWAVSPPGTYEAAGTRVVYTRATGREETLSAAGPTSQDLLLQVLLQEPNPGIEFEFWLPQELYSPFQAQARALGWPLWQPQPREVAPRPPEPPAAPTVILHQTPTPTSDPCPPCPDTRGRAHRLLHYCGSDFVFRARVRGRLRQAQETRYEVHVQLIYKNRSPLRALEYVWAPSRCPCPVLALHREYLLAARRLISPDGTQDRLLLPHAGYARPWSPAEDSRVRLAAQHCPV
;
A
#
# COMPACT_ATOMS: atom_id res chain seq x y z
N MET A 1 -34.37 -26.35 -50.90
CA MET A 1 -34.39 -24.96 -50.40
C MET A 1 -34.74 -25.04 -48.92
N GLY A 2 -33.92 -24.69 -47.94
CA GLY A 2 -32.58 -24.13 -47.84
C GLY A 2 -32.29 -24.14 -46.33
N PHE A 3 -31.09 -24.58 -45.98
CA PHE A 3 -30.67 -24.90 -44.61
C PHE A 3 -30.62 -23.65 -43.72
N LEU A 4 -31.17 -23.77 -42.52
CA LEU A 4 -30.92 -22.91 -41.37
C LEU A 4 -29.78 -23.54 -40.57
N GLU A 5 -28.57 -23.01 -40.70
CA GLU A 5 -27.45 -23.29 -39.81
C GLU A 5 -26.42 -22.13 -39.89
N PRO A 6 -25.48 -22.01 -38.95
CA PRO A 6 -25.45 -20.94 -37.97
C PRO A 6 -24.26 -19.99 -38.24
N LEU A 7 -24.49 -18.92 -38.99
CA LEU A 7 -23.46 -17.91 -39.30
C LEU A 7 -23.54 -16.64 -38.45
N PHE A 8 -24.57 -16.50 -37.61
CA PHE A 8 -24.75 -15.32 -36.76
C PHE A 8 -23.96 -15.36 -35.43
N GLN A 9 -23.36 -16.50 -35.08
CA GLN A 9 -22.57 -16.63 -33.84
C GLN A 9 -21.04 -16.71 -34.04
N LEU A 10 -20.52 -16.44 -35.25
CA LEU A 10 -19.06 -16.49 -35.49
C LEU A 10 -18.40 -15.14 -35.81
N LEU A 11 -19.15 -14.01 -35.76
CA LEU A 11 -18.61 -12.67 -36.07
C LEU A 11 -18.44 -11.72 -34.86
N TRP A 12 -18.63 -12.22 -33.64
CA TRP A 12 -18.49 -11.47 -32.37
C TRP A 12 -17.30 -11.97 -31.55
N ALA A 13 -16.25 -12.45 -32.22
CA ALA A 13 -14.99 -12.87 -31.61
C ALA A 13 -13.76 -12.46 -32.45
N ARG A 14 -13.83 -11.33 -33.16
CA ARG A 14 -12.62 -10.66 -33.63
C ARG A 14 -12.33 -9.51 -32.69
N ALA A 15 -11.47 -9.76 -31.71
CA ALA A 15 -10.69 -8.70 -31.09
C ALA A 15 -10.07 -7.90 -32.24
N LEU A 16 -10.48 -6.65 -32.38
CA LEU A 16 -9.82 -5.72 -33.29
C LEU A 16 -8.38 -5.62 -32.79
N ARG A 17 -7.44 -6.28 -33.48
CA ARG A 17 -6.03 -5.88 -33.44
C ARG A 17 -5.98 -4.51 -34.10
N ALA A 18 -6.32 -3.48 -33.34
CA ALA A 18 -5.80 -2.17 -33.62
C ALA A 18 -4.31 -2.26 -33.27
N GLN A 19 -3.48 -2.68 -34.23
CA GLN A 19 -2.12 -2.18 -34.21
C GLN A 19 -2.28 -0.67 -34.36
N PRO A 20 -1.90 0.14 -33.36
CA PRO A 20 -1.73 1.54 -33.64
C PRO A 20 -0.57 1.58 -34.63
N GLU A 21 -0.87 1.68 -35.92
CA GLU A 21 0.10 2.24 -36.85
C GLU A 21 0.39 3.62 -36.28
N MET A 22 1.51 3.72 -35.58
CA MET A 22 1.98 4.96 -34.98
C MET A 22 2.31 5.89 -36.14
N HIS A 23 1.29 6.58 -36.60
CA HIS A 23 1.46 7.76 -37.42
C HIS A 23 2.37 8.68 -36.61
N SER A 24 3.44 9.15 -37.25
CA SER A 24 4.40 10.10 -36.72
C SER A 24 3.72 11.11 -35.79
N ASP A 25 4.29 11.34 -34.60
CA ASP A 25 3.78 12.31 -33.64
C ASP A 25 3.34 13.59 -34.35
N CYS A 26 2.10 14.03 -34.06
CA CYS A 26 1.60 15.27 -34.62
C CYS A 26 2.61 16.39 -34.33
N PRO A 27 2.87 17.29 -35.29
CA PRO A 27 3.86 18.35 -35.13
C PRO A 27 3.61 19.16 -33.85
N LEU A 28 4.69 19.58 -33.18
CA LEU A 28 4.60 20.37 -31.96
C LEU A 28 3.73 21.62 -32.21
N GLY A 29 2.63 21.75 -31.45
CA GLY A 29 1.65 22.81 -31.63
C GLY A 29 0.44 22.44 -32.52
N ALA A 30 0.32 21.19 -32.96
CA ALA A 30 -0.88 20.72 -33.65
C ALA A 30 -2.12 20.90 -32.76
N VAL A 31 -3.19 21.42 -33.36
CA VAL A 31 -4.50 21.55 -32.72
C VAL A 31 -5.03 20.14 -32.40
N PRO A 32 -5.52 19.87 -31.18
CA PRO A 32 -6.02 18.54 -30.85
C PRO A 32 -7.22 18.17 -31.72
N PHE A 33 -7.37 16.88 -32.02
CA PHE A 33 -8.37 16.41 -32.98
C PHE A 33 -9.82 16.68 -32.54
N ARG A 34 -10.08 16.74 -31.23
CA ARG A 34 -11.40 17.08 -30.70
C ARG A 34 -11.74 18.57 -30.88
N ASP A 35 -10.75 19.44 -30.74
CA ASP A 35 -10.87 20.88 -30.97
C ASP A 35 -11.25 21.16 -32.43
N LEU A 36 -10.60 20.46 -33.38
CA LEU A 36 -10.96 20.53 -34.80
C LEU A 36 -12.42 20.11 -35.04
N GLN A 37 -12.88 19.05 -34.39
CA GLN A 37 -14.26 18.57 -34.53
C GLN A 37 -15.29 19.58 -34.00
N CYS A 38 -15.02 20.28 -32.89
CA CYS A 38 -15.88 21.38 -32.44
C CYS A 38 -15.81 22.58 -33.39
N ALA A 39 -14.61 22.91 -33.87
CA ALA A 39 -14.39 24.05 -34.77
C ALA A 39 -15.12 23.92 -36.12
N LEU A 40 -15.46 22.70 -36.56
CA LEU A 40 -16.31 22.47 -37.74
C LEU A 40 -17.69 23.13 -37.64
N TYR A 41 -18.17 23.42 -36.43
CA TYR A 41 -19.46 24.06 -36.18
C TYR A 41 -19.34 25.57 -35.92
N ASN A 42 -18.13 26.14 -35.98
CA ASN A 42 -17.94 27.58 -35.83
C ASN A 42 -18.62 28.34 -36.96
N GLY A 43 -19.30 29.44 -36.63
CA GLY A 43 -19.98 30.26 -37.64
C GLY A 43 -21.26 29.63 -38.23
N HIS A 44 -21.66 28.44 -37.77
CA HIS A 44 -22.92 27.82 -38.16
C HIS A 44 -24.03 28.10 -37.14
N PRO A 45 -25.28 28.36 -37.60
CA PRO A 45 -26.41 28.60 -36.72
C PRO A 45 -26.82 27.30 -36.00
N VAL A 46 -27.10 27.39 -34.70
CA VAL A 46 -27.43 26.23 -33.86
C VAL A 46 -28.66 26.55 -32.98
N LEU A 47 -29.35 25.50 -32.49
CA LEU A 47 -30.54 25.61 -31.62
C LEU A 47 -31.78 26.23 -32.30
N GLY A 48 -31.89 26.14 -33.63
CA GLY A 48 -33.01 26.74 -34.38
C GLY A 48 -33.00 28.28 -34.38
N THR A 49 -31.90 28.90 -33.93
CA THR A 49 -31.70 30.36 -33.96
C THR A 49 -30.70 30.73 -35.06
N GLN A 50 -30.72 31.98 -35.54
CA GLN A 50 -29.70 32.48 -36.49
C GLN A 50 -28.38 32.89 -35.81
N LYS A 51 -28.20 32.62 -34.51
CA LYS A 51 -26.99 32.96 -33.79
C LYS A 51 -25.89 31.93 -34.04
N THR A 52 -24.68 32.42 -34.22
CA THR A 52 -23.47 31.63 -34.45
C THR A 52 -22.53 31.78 -33.27
N TYR A 53 -21.77 30.73 -32.96
CA TYR A 53 -20.86 30.71 -31.81
C TYR A 53 -19.49 30.17 -32.22
N LEU A 54 -18.49 30.42 -31.38
CA LEU A 54 -17.21 29.71 -31.38
C LEU A 54 -17.28 28.58 -30.37
N TRP A 55 -16.83 27.41 -30.75
CA TRP A 55 -17.00 26.17 -30.00
C TRP A 55 -15.66 25.61 -29.55
N VAL A 56 -15.56 25.28 -28.27
CA VAL A 56 -14.40 24.61 -27.66
C VAL A 56 -14.83 23.28 -27.02
N PRO A 57 -13.96 22.26 -26.93
CA PRO A 57 -14.34 20.97 -26.36
C PRO A 57 -14.78 21.07 -24.89
N PHE A 58 -15.90 20.42 -24.57
CA PHE A 58 -16.38 20.27 -23.20
C PHE A 58 -16.26 18.82 -22.74
N TYR A 59 -15.48 18.59 -21.68
CA TYR A 59 -15.21 17.26 -21.14
C TYR A 59 -16.06 16.88 -19.92
N GLY A 60 -16.92 17.79 -19.42
CA GLY A 60 -17.73 17.58 -18.21
C GLY A 60 -19.03 16.78 -18.42
N ALA A 61 -19.32 16.33 -19.63
CA ALA A 61 -20.53 15.57 -19.95
C ALA A 61 -20.41 14.09 -19.53
N PRO A 62 -21.54 13.39 -19.24
CA PRO A 62 -21.51 12.00 -18.77
C PRO A 62 -20.83 11.02 -19.73
N ASN A 63 -21.06 11.19 -21.04
CA ASN A 63 -20.40 10.39 -22.07
C ASN A 63 -19.27 11.19 -22.72
N GLN A 64 -18.03 10.76 -22.46
CA GLN A 64 -16.82 11.41 -22.93
C GLN A 64 -16.64 11.33 -24.45
N CYS A 65 -17.28 10.37 -25.11
CA CYS A 65 -17.20 10.14 -26.55
C CYS A 65 -18.34 10.76 -27.35
N ASP A 66 -19.18 11.55 -26.70
CA ASP A 66 -20.06 12.48 -27.39
C ASP A 66 -19.32 13.81 -27.62
N LEU A 67 -19.51 14.40 -28.80
CA LEU A 67 -18.92 15.68 -29.20
C LEU A 67 -19.68 16.82 -28.54
N ASN A 68 -19.43 16.99 -27.25
CA ASN A 68 -19.92 18.10 -26.45
C ASN A 68 -18.97 19.29 -26.61
N CYS A 69 -19.50 20.42 -27.07
CA CYS A 69 -18.75 21.64 -27.28
C CYS A 69 -19.39 22.78 -26.50
N LEU A 70 -18.58 23.50 -25.71
CA LEU A 70 -18.96 24.70 -24.98
C LEU A 70 -18.90 25.91 -25.91
N ALA A 71 -19.93 26.77 -25.85
CA ALA A 71 -19.89 28.03 -26.57
C ALA A 71 -18.96 29.01 -25.83
N GLU A 72 -17.89 29.46 -26.49
CA GLU A 72 -16.89 30.34 -25.89
C GLU A 72 -17.55 31.66 -25.45
N GLY A 73 -17.30 32.07 -24.19
CA GLY A 73 -17.93 33.25 -23.59
C GLY A 73 -19.38 33.05 -23.13
N HIS A 74 -19.89 31.81 -23.12
CA HIS A 74 -21.25 31.48 -22.69
C HIS A 74 -21.29 30.24 -21.78
N ASP A 75 -22.38 30.12 -21.01
CA ASP A 75 -22.54 29.08 -19.97
C ASP A 75 -23.30 27.83 -20.44
N PHE A 76 -23.28 27.54 -21.74
CA PHE A 76 -23.96 26.36 -22.29
C PHE A 76 -23.08 25.59 -23.25
N TYR A 77 -23.26 24.27 -23.25
CA TYR A 77 -22.66 23.36 -24.22
C TYR A 77 -23.74 22.70 -25.06
N HIS A 78 -23.37 22.27 -26.26
CA HIS A 78 -24.25 21.52 -27.15
C HIS A 78 -23.53 20.25 -27.62
N SER A 79 -24.31 19.18 -27.81
CA SER A 79 -23.82 17.91 -28.33
C SER A 79 -24.06 17.84 -29.83
N PHE A 80 -22.98 17.65 -30.59
CA PHE A 80 -23.02 17.50 -32.05
C PHE A 80 -22.97 16.02 -32.50
N GLY A 81 -23.31 15.09 -31.60
CA GLY A 81 -23.29 13.65 -31.86
C GLY A 81 -22.08 12.97 -31.24
N ARG A 82 -21.50 12.00 -31.94
CA ARG A 82 -20.32 11.24 -31.48
C ARG A 82 -19.04 11.84 -32.04
N VAL A 83 -17.97 11.79 -31.26
CA VAL A 83 -16.63 12.07 -31.78
C VAL A 83 -16.22 10.97 -32.78
N LEU A 84 -15.33 11.32 -33.69
CA LEU A 84 -14.74 10.34 -34.62
C LEU A 84 -13.86 9.33 -33.87
N ASP A 85 -13.86 8.09 -34.34
CA ASP A 85 -13.05 7.03 -33.76
C ASP A 85 -11.56 7.40 -33.77
N GLY A 86 -10.86 7.12 -32.66
CA GLY A 86 -9.47 7.56 -32.45
C GLY A 86 -9.33 8.93 -31.78
N THR A 87 -10.43 9.64 -31.48
CA THR A 87 -10.38 10.86 -30.66
C THR A 87 -10.08 10.52 -29.19
N PRO A 88 -9.14 11.21 -28.52
CA PRO A 88 -8.92 11.03 -27.08
C PRO A 88 -10.18 11.33 -26.25
N CYS A 89 -10.46 10.48 -25.25
CA CYS A 89 -11.67 10.64 -24.43
C CYS A 89 -11.64 11.92 -23.59
N SER A 90 -10.48 12.27 -23.05
CA SER A 90 -10.26 13.47 -22.26
C SER A 90 -8.82 13.96 -22.37
N GLN A 91 -8.57 15.20 -21.96
CA GLN A 91 -7.24 15.79 -22.01
C GLN A 91 -6.26 15.00 -21.12
N GLY A 92 -5.19 14.48 -21.72
CA GLY A 92 -4.16 13.69 -21.02
C GLY A 92 -4.57 12.25 -20.66
N SER A 93 -5.75 11.78 -21.09
CA SER A 93 -6.15 10.38 -20.92
C SER A 93 -5.53 9.50 -22.01
N PRO A 94 -5.05 8.29 -21.67
CA PRO A 94 -4.60 7.31 -22.66
C PRO A 94 -5.77 6.62 -23.39
N GLY A 95 -7.03 6.94 -23.05
CA GLY A 95 -8.21 6.36 -23.66
C GLY A 95 -8.60 7.02 -24.98
N LEU A 96 -9.07 6.22 -25.93
CA LEU A 96 -9.60 6.63 -27.23
C LEU A 96 -11.07 6.26 -27.36
N CYS A 97 -11.83 7.12 -28.05
CA CYS A 97 -13.21 6.85 -28.40
C CYS A 97 -13.29 5.92 -29.61
N VAL A 98 -14.05 4.83 -29.49
CA VAL A 98 -14.36 3.90 -30.58
C VAL A 98 -15.82 3.50 -30.49
N ALA A 99 -16.57 3.65 -31.58
CA ALA A 99 -18.01 3.37 -31.65
C ALA A 99 -18.82 4.03 -30.52
N GLY A 100 -18.43 5.26 -30.11
CA GLY A 100 -19.09 6.02 -29.04
C GLY A 100 -18.77 5.55 -27.62
N ARG A 101 -17.76 4.69 -27.42
CA ARG A 101 -17.31 4.23 -26.10
C ARG A 101 -15.85 4.62 -25.88
N CYS A 102 -15.53 5.06 -24.66
CA CYS A 102 -14.15 5.32 -24.29
C CYS A 102 -13.45 3.99 -23.94
N LEU A 103 -12.45 3.61 -24.72
CA LEU A 103 -11.67 2.40 -24.55
C LEU A 103 -10.20 2.77 -24.30
N SER A 104 -9.57 2.12 -23.32
CA SER A 104 -8.13 2.24 -23.08
C SER A 104 -7.40 1.03 -23.65
N ALA A 105 -6.17 1.24 -24.11
CA ALA A 105 -5.29 0.15 -24.50
C ALA A 105 -4.95 -0.69 -23.27
N GLY A 106 -5.11 -2.00 -23.38
CA GLY A 106 -4.53 -2.92 -22.42
C GLY A 106 -3.02 -3.00 -22.58
N CYS A 107 -2.35 -3.62 -21.61
CA CYS A 107 -0.91 -3.89 -21.68
C CYS A 107 -0.49 -4.79 -22.86
N ASP A 108 -1.44 -5.45 -23.51
CA ASP A 108 -1.27 -6.29 -24.69
C ASP A 108 -1.31 -5.48 -25.99
N GLY A 109 -1.43 -4.15 -25.87
CA GLY A 109 -1.57 -3.22 -27.00
C GLY A 109 -2.97 -3.24 -27.63
N LEU A 110 -3.91 -4.02 -27.09
CA LEU A 110 -5.26 -4.14 -27.65
C LEU A 110 -6.22 -3.16 -26.97
N LEU A 111 -6.90 -2.35 -27.78
CA LEU A 111 -7.88 -1.39 -27.29
C LEU A 111 -9.11 -2.11 -26.72
N GLY A 112 -9.44 -1.85 -25.46
CA GLY A 112 -10.61 -2.45 -24.80
C GLY A 112 -10.44 -3.90 -24.39
N SER A 113 -9.24 -4.49 -24.44
CA SER A 113 -8.98 -5.84 -23.92
C SER A 113 -9.18 -5.93 -22.40
N GLY A 114 -9.00 -4.81 -21.70
CA GLY A 114 -8.99 -4.77 -20.23
C GLY A 114 -7.76 -5.47 -19.62
N ALA A 115 -6.80 -5.90 -20.45
CA ALA A 115 -5.58 -6.55 -19.99
C ALA A 115 -4.75 -5.56 -19.17
N ARG A 116 -4.28 -6.00 -18.00
CA ARG A 116 -3.44 -5.21 -17.09
C ARG A 116 -2.14 -5.93 -16.83
N GLU A 117 -1.08 -5.15 -16.62
CA GLU A 117 0.15 -5.70 -16.09
C GLU A 117 -0.09 -6.23 -14.68
N ASP A 118 0.55 -7.35 -14.38
CA ASP A 118 0.72 -7.80 -13.02
C ASP A 118 1.78 -6.95 -12.29
N ARG A 119 2.03 -7.21 -11.00
CA ARG A 119 3.01 -6.45 -10.21
C ARG A 119 4.46 -6.61 -10.69
N CYS A 120 4.70 -7.61 -11.54
CA CYS A 120 5.98 -7.88 -12.15
C CYS A 120 6.17 -7.14 -13.47
N GLY A 121 5.12 -6.50 -13.98
CA GLY A 121 5.11 -5.87 -15.30
C GLY A 121 4.78 -6.80 -16.45
N ARG A 122 4.27 -8.00 -16.17
CA ARG A 122 3.87 -8.94 -17.22
C ARG A 122 2.41 -8.74 -17.55
N CYS A 123 2.12 -8.47 -18.81
CA CYS A 123 0.75 -8.31 -19.26
C CYS A 123 -0.05 -9.62 -19.08
N GLY A 124 -1.17 -9.55 -18.34
CA GLY A 124 -1.98 -10.73 -18.02
C GLY A 124 -1.25 -11.74 -17.11
N GLY A 125 -0.19 -11.32 -16.42
CA GLY A 125 0.63 -12.19 -15.58
C GLY A 125 -0.04 -12.61 -14.27
N ALA A 126 0.55 -13.63 -13.62
CA ALA A 126 0.02 -14.25 -12.40
C ALA A 126 0.68 -13.73 -11.10
N ASN A 127 1.55 -12.71 -11.18
CA ASN A 127 2.38 -12.20 -10.07
C ASN A 127 3.38 -13.23 -9.50
N ASP A 128 3.88 -14.15 -10.34
CA ASP A 128 4.79 -15.23 -9.94
C ASP A 128 6.22 -15.08 -10.48
N SER A 129 6.46 -14.17 -11.44
CA SER A 129 7.78 -13.93 -12.04
C SER A 129 8.66 -12.91 -11.30
N CYS A 130 8.19 -12.39 -10.17
CA CYS A 130 8.91 -11.39 -9.36
C CYS A 130 8.70 -11.62 -7.86
N LEU A 131 9.60 -11.02 -7.08
CA LEU A 131 9.64 -11.13 -5.63
C LEU A 131 9.35 -9.78 -4.98
N PHE A 132 8.62 -9.81 -3.89
CA PHE A 132 8.34 -8.62 -3.08
C PHE A 132 9.43 -8.43 -2.02
N VAL A 133 10.02 -7.24 -2.01
CA VAL A 133 11.00 -6.79 -1.02
C VAL A 133 10.33 -5.74 -0.16
N GLN A 134 10.26 -5.96 1.14
CA GLN A 134 9.75 -4.99 2.12
C GLN A 134 10.59 -5.03 3.39
N ARG A 135 11.05 -3.87 3.84
CA ARG A 135 12.00 -3.73 4.96
C ARG A 135 11.78 -2.45 5.73
N VAL A 136 12.40 -2.39 6.90
CA VAL A 136 12.49 -1.18 7.73
C VAL A 136 13.95 -0.93 8.09
N PHE A 137 14.47 0.24 7.73
CA PHE A 137 15.81 0.68 8.12
C PHE A 137 15.72 1.43 9.46
N ARG A 138 16.37 0.89 10.49
CA ARG A 138 16.34 1.40 11.88
C ARG A 138 17.72 1.73 12.45
N ASP A 139 18.74 1.87 11.60
CA ASP A 139 20.08 2.14 12.11
C ASP A 139 20.09 3.45 12.91
N ALA A 140 20.73 3.38 14.08
CA ALA A 140 20.68 4.36 15.15
C ALA A 140 22.04 5.05 15.36
N GLY A 141 22.90 5.04 14.35
CA GLY A 141 24.19 5.72 14.36
C GLY A 141 24.10 7.21 14.73
N ALA A 142 25.24 7.91 14.72
CA ALA A 142 25.25 9.36 14.97
C ALA A 142 24.17 10.04 14.10
N PHE A 143 23.19 10.68 14.73
CA PHE A 143 21.95 11.19 14.11
C PHE A 143 22.17 12.40 13.19
N ALA A 144 23.40 12.60 12.72
CA ALA A 144 23.80 13.68 11.84
C ALA A 144 24.33 13.12 10.52
N GLY A 145 23.80 13.62 9.41
CA GLY A 145 24.28 13.33 8.07
C GLY A 145 23.41 12.35 7.27
N TYR A 146 23.89 12.02 6.08
CA TYR A 146 23.25 11.10 5.15
C TYR A 146 23.62 9.66 5.47
N TRP A 147 22.60 8.81 5.54
CA TRP A 147 22.74 7.38 5.78
C TRP A 147 22.12 6.61 4.62
N ASN A 148 22.84 5.58 4.16
CA ASN A 148 22.36 4.68 3.11
C ASN A 148 21.28 3.76 3.68
N VAL A 149 20.08 3.81 3.10
CA VAL A 149 18.95 2.96 3.49
C VAL A 149 18.98 1.64 2.72
N THR A 150 19.05 1.70 1.39
CA THR A 150 19.13 0.53 0.49
C THR A 150 19.48 0.95 -0.94
N LEU A 151 19.94 0.00 -1.75
CA LEU A 151 19.77 0.08 -3.20
C LEU A 151 18.32 -0.19 -3.58
N ILE A 152 17.87 0.51 -4.61
CA ILE A 152 16.75 0.12 -5.45
C ILE A 152 17.37 -0.26 -6.80
N PRO A 153 17.46 -1.56 -7.12
CA PRO A 153 18.19 -2.01 -8.31
C PRO A 153 17.43 -1.68 -9.61
N GLU A 154 18.12 -1.78 -10.74
CA GLU A 154 17.51 -1.84 -12.07
C GLU A 154 16.38 -2.90 -12.13
N GLY A 155 15.30 -2.60 -12.83
CA GLY A 155 14.13 -3.46 -12.98
C GLY A 155 13.15 -3.42 -11.81
N ALA A 156 13.41 -2.66 -10.75
CA ALA A 156 12.53 -2.51 -9.60
C ALA A 156 11.23 -1.78 -9.97
N ARG A 157 10.10 -2.32 -9.51
CA ARG A 157 8.74 -1.82 -9.77
C ARG A 157 7.99 -1.54 -8.48
N HIS A 158 6.98 -0.68 -8.54
CA HIS A 158 6.13 -0.29 -7.41
C HIS A 158 6.95 0.08 -6.16
N ILE A 159 7.92 0.95 -6.36
CA ILE A 159 8.84 1.41 -5.33
C ILE A 159 8.09 2.34 -4.40
N ARG A 160 8.26 2.15 -3.10
CA ARG A 160 7.76 3.06 -2.07
C ARG A 160 8.72 3.13 -0.90
N ALA A 161 8.96 4.33 -0.39
CA ALA A 161 9.63 4.57 0.86
C ALA A 161 8.85 5.60 1.67
N ALA A 162 8.73 5.38 2.98
CA ALA A 162 7.94 6.22 3.86
C ALA A 162 8.51 6.25 5.28
N HIS A 163 8.36 7.39 5.94
CA HIS A 163 8.56 7.50 7.37
C HIS A 163 7.72 8.64 7.95
N ARG A 164 7.66 8.69 9.29
CA ARG A 164 6.98 9.75 10.03
C ARG A 164 7.90 10.39 11.05
N SER A 165 8.71 11.34 10.61
CA SER A 165 9.77 11.97 11.42
C SER A 165 10.22 13.31 10.82
N ARG A 166 11.12 14.03 11.48
CA ARG A 166 11.81 15.22 10.95
C ARG A 166 12.98 14.90 10.01
N ASN A 167 13.26 13.62 9.76
CA ASN A 167 14.29 13.22 8.81
C ASN A 167 13.82 13.49 7.38
N HIS A 168 14.72 13.39 6.41
CA HIS A 168 14.37 13.56 5.00
C HIS A 168 14.87 12.37 4.19
N LEU A 169 13.99 11.77 3.38
CA LEU A 169 14.40 10.79 2.37
C LEU A 169 15.22 11.50 1.32
N ALA A 170 16.32 10.91 0.89
CA ALA A 170 17.10 11.39 -0.23
C ALA A 170 17.26 10.29 -1.26
N LEU A 171 17.28 10.67 -2.53
CA LEU A 171 17.42 9.73 -3.63
C LEU A 171 18.58 10.18 -4.51
N MET A 172 19.49 9.25 -4.77
CA MET A 172 20.67 9.47 -5.61
C MET A 172 20.64 8.51 -6.80
N GLY A 173 20.98 9.02 -7.98
CA GLY A 173 21.15 8.22 -9.19
C GLY A 173 22.43 7.38 -9.16
N GLY A 174 22.51 6.37 -10.04
CA GLY A 174 23.73 5.56 -10.22
C GLY A 174 24.96 6.36 -10.67
N ASP A 175 24.77 7.58 -11.18
CA ASP A 175 25.84 8.54 -11.54
C ASP A 175 26.39 9.32 -10.32
N GLY A 176 25.86 9.07 -9.12
CA GLY A 176 26.24 9.75 -7.89
C GLY A 176 25.61 11.12 -7.70
N ARG A 177 24.70 11.55 -8.60
CA ARG A 177 23.99 12.83 -8.48
C ARG A 177 22.68 12.65 -7.71
N TYR A 178 22.37 13.62 -6.84
CA TYR A 178 21.09 13.62 -6.13
C TYR A 178 19.95 14.01 -7.06
N VAL A 179 18.89 13.19 -7.04
CA VAL A 179 17.61 13.48 -7.66
C VAL A 179 16.78 14.37 -6.75
N LEU A 180 16.75 14.07 -5.45
CA LEU A 180 16.01 14.84 -4.43
C LEU A 180 16.73 14.81 -3.08
N ASN A 181 16.54 15.89 -2.33
CA ASN A 181 17.07 16.11 -0.97
C ASN A 181 18.58 15.88 -0.83
N GLY A 182 19.37 16.34 -1.80
CA GLY A 182 20.83 16.30 -1.79
C GLY A 182 21.49 17.57 -1.29
N ASN A 183 22.80 17.51 -1.04
CA ASN A 183 23.64 18.68 -0.72
C ASN A 183 23.13 19.51 0.46
N TRP A 184 22.57 18.85 1.49
CA TRP A 184 21.98 19.50 2.67
C TRP A 184 20.78 20.42 2.37
N ALA A 185 20.24 20.34 1.15
CA ALA A 185 19.09 21.11 0.71
C ALA A 185 17.86 20.19 0.60
N VAL A 186 16.69 20.75 0.90
CA VAL A 186 15.43 20.04 0.86
C VAL A 186 14.63 20.47 -0.37
N SER A 187 14.33 19.51 -1.22
CA SER A 187 13.56 19.65 -2.44
C SER A 187 12.06 19.85 -2.15
N PRO A 188 11.33 20.59 -3.01
CA PRO A 188 9.88 20.75 -2.87
C PRO A 188 9.13 19.43 -3.16
N PRO A 189 7.92 19.22 -2.62
CA PRO A 189 7.05 18.13 -3.06
C PRO A 189 6.76 18.24 -4.56
N GLY A 190 6.76 17.11 -5.27
CA GLY A 190 6.61 17.11 -6.72
C GLY A 190 6.93 15.76 -7.38
N THR A 191 6.96 15.77 -8.70
CA THR A 191 7.36 14.62 -9.52
C THR A 191 8.75 14.87 -10.11
N TYR A 192 9.66 13.91 -9.93
CA TYR A 192 11.05 13.95 -10.36
C TYR A 192 11.31 12.80 -11.34
N GLU A 193 12.09 13.05 -12.39
CA GLU A 193 12.53 12.00 -13.32
C GLU A 193 13.80 11.34 -12.77
N ALA A 194 13.80 10.01 -12.62
CA ALA A 194 14.96 9.26 -12.16
C ALA A 194 14.93 7.83 -12.67
N ALA A 195 16.07 7.35 -13.20
CA ALA A 195 16.22 5.97 -13.68
C ALA A 195 15.06 5.51 -14.59
N GLY A 196 14.65 6.34 -15.56
CA GLY A 196 13.59 5.99 -16.50
C GLY A 196 12.18 5.94 -15.92
N THR A 197 11.98 6.35 -14.67
CA THR A 197 10.66 6.41 -14.02
C THR A 197 10.40 7.78 -13.37
N ARG A 198 9.12 8.09 -13.19
CA ARG A 198 8.65 9.24 -12.42
C ARG A 198 8.58 8.89 -10.94
N VAL A 199 9.34 9.62 -10.13
CA VAL A 199 9.35 9.53 -8.67
C VAL A 199 8.46 10.62 -8.11
N VAL A 200 7.38 10.23 -7.45
CA VAL A 200 6.45 11.12 -6.76
C VAL A 200 6.92 11.27 -5.31
N TYR A 201 7.34 12.49 -4.97
CA TYR A 201 7.82 12.85 -3.66
C TYR A 201 6.80 13.76 -2.97
N THR A 202 6.30 13.32 -1.81
CA THR A 202 5.30 14.08 -1.06
C THR A 202 5.70 14.26 0.39
N ARG A 203 5.29 15.40 0.95
CA ARG A 203 5.43 15.73 2.36
C ARG A 203 4.11 16.27 2.89
N ALA A 204 3.43 15.49 3.72
CA ALA A 204 2.14 15.86 4.28
C ALA A 204 2.29 16.70 5.55
N THR A 205 1.27 17.51 5.85
CA THR A 205 1.13 18.18 7.14
C THR A 205 0.97 17.12 8.24
N GLY A 206 2.03 16.87 9.02
CA GLY A 206 2.05 15.77 9.99
C GLY A 206 3.38 14.99 10.08
N ARG A 207 4.44 15.50 9.44
CA ARG A 207 5.79 14.91 9.36
C ARG A 207 5.85 13.55 8.65
N GLU A 208 4.84 13.24 7.84
CA GLU A 208 4.89 12.08 6.96
C GLU A 208 5.55 12.49 5.65
N GLU A 209 6.59 11.77 5.29
CA GLU A 209 7.35 11.97 4.06
C GLU A 209 7.33 10.65 3.28
N THR A 210 6.95 10.72 2.01
CA THR A 210 6.87 9.54 1.15
C THR A 210 7.50 9.79 -0.21
N LEU A 211 8.08 8.71 -0.73
CA LEU A 211 8.63 8.61 -2.06
C LEU A 211 7.98 7.39 -2.71
N SER A 212 7.42 7.54 -3.90
CA SER A 212 6.90 6.39 -4.66
C SER A 212 7.22 6.50 -6.15
N ALA A 213 7.41 5.36 -6.81
CA ALA A 213 7.64 5.28 -8.25
C ALA A 213 7.02 4.01 -8.82
N ALA A 214 6.45 4.10 -10.03
CA ALA A 214 5.88 2.94 -10.70
C ALA A 214 6.98 1.94 -11.16
N GLY A 215 8.11 2.46 -11.64
CA GLY A 215 9.13 1.65 -12.32
C GLY A 215 8.67 1.17 -13.70
N PRO A 216 9.40 0.23 -14.33
CA PRO A 216 10.67 -0.32 -13.88
C PRO A 216 11.80 0.72 -13.90
N THR A 217 12.74 0.62 -12.98
CA THR A 217 13.97 1.42 -13.02
C THR A 217 14.90 0.96 -14.14
N SER A 218 15.51 1.90 -14.85
CA SER A 218 16.48 1.63 -15.93
C SER A 218 17.94 1.57 -15.44
N GLN A 219 18.18 1.87 -14.17
CA GLN A 219 19.48 1.85 -13.51
C GLN A 219 19.27 1.79 -11.99
N ASP A 220 20.33 1.45 -11.26
CA ASP A 220 20.32 1.47 -9.80
C ASP A 220 20.08 2.88 -9.25
N LEU A 221 19.31 2.95 -8.17
CA LEU A 221 19.10 4.14 -7.36
C LEU A 221 19.53 3.85 -5.92
N LEU A 222 20.13 4.84 -5.26
CA LEU A 222 20.49 4.76 -3.86
C LEU A 222 19.49 5.56 -3.03
N LEU A 223 18.72 4.84 -2.20
CA LEU A 223 17.84 5.44 -1.21
C LEU A 223 18.66 5.78 0.04
N GLN A 224 18.58 7.02 0.46
CA GLN A 224 19.24 7.54 1.65
C GLN A 224 18.23 8.23 2.57
N VAL A 225 18.69 8.52 3.78
CA VAL A 225 17.99 9.38 4.72
C VAL A 225 18.97 10.39 5.32
N LEU A 226 18.60 11.67 5.29
CA LEU A 226 19.24 12.71 6.08
C LEU A 226 18.62 12.69 7.48
N LEU A 227 19.39 12.23 8.46
CA LEU A 227 18.95 12.20 9.86
C LEU A 227 19.08 13.59 10.48
N GLN A 228 17.98 14.08 11.07
CA GLN A 228 17.89 15.27 11.92
C GLN A 228 17.40 14.92 13.33
N GLU A 229 16.75 13.77 13.48
CA GLU A 229 16.33 13.18 14.75
C GLU A 229 16.55 11.66 14.72
N PRO A 230 16.53 10.98 15.89
CA PRO A 230 16.67 9.53 15.94
C PRO A 230 15.72 8.83 14.96
N ASN A 231 16.27 7.91 14.17
CA ASN A 231 15.53 7.22 13.11
C ASN A 231 14.40 6.35 13.70
N PRO A 232 13.10 6.69 13.52
CA PRO A 232 12.02 5.86 14.03
C PRO A 232 11.76 4.61 13.17
N GLY A 233 12.43 4.51 12.01
CA GLY A 233 12.23 3.48 11.01
C GLY A 233 11.84 4.09 9.67
N ILE A 234 12.66 3.83 8.64
CA ILE A 234 12.31 4.12 7.25
C ILE A 234 11.78 2.83 6.64
N GLU A 235 10.48 2.80 6.33
CA GLU A 235 9.85 1.67 5.66
C GLU A 235 10.07 1.81 4.16
N PHE A 236 10.50 0.73 3.49
CA PHE A 236 10.62 0.73 2.05
C PHE A 236 10.20 -0.62 1.45
N GLU A 237 9.67 -0.56 0.23
CA GLU A 237 9.16 -1.71 -0.50
C GLU A 237 9.30 -1.54 -2.01
N PHE A 238 9.49 -2.66 -2.72
CA PHE A 238 9.47 -2.74 -4.18
C PHE A 238 9.30 -4.19 -4.64
N TRP A 239 8.93 -4.37 -5.90
CA TRP A 239 8.89 -5.66 -6.60
C TRP A 239 10.09 -5.78 -7.53
N LEU A 240 10.73 -6.94 -7.56
CA LEU A 240 11.91 -7.18 -8.39
C LEU A 240 11.78 -8.51 -9.16
N PRO A 241 12.01 -8.54 -10.48
CA PRO A 241 12.05 -9.79 -11.25
C PRO A 241 12.96 -10.84 -10.59
N GLN A 242 12.53 -12.10 -10.59
CA GLN A 242 13.20 -13.17 -9.85
C GLN A 242 14.67 -13.35 -10.28
N GLU A 243 14.95 -13.16 -11.57
CA GLU A 243 16.28 -13.25 -12.18
C GLU A 243 17.26 -12.19 -11.64
N LEU A 244 16.74 -11.00 -11.30
CA LEU A 244 17.54 -9.87 -10.80
C LEU A 244 17.75 -9.92 -9.28
N TYR A 245 17.04 -10.82 -8.59
CA TYR A 245 17.03 -10.86 -7.14
C TYR A 245 18.35 -11.39 -6.53
N SER A 246 18.92 -12.46 -7.09
CA SER A 246 20.19 -13.01 -6.60
C SER A 246 21.38 -12.06 -6.80
N PRO A 247 21.56 -11.41 -7.97
CA PRO A 247 22.56 -10.37 -8.15
C PRO A 247 22.40 -9.21 -7.16
N PHE A 248 21.18 -8.71 -6.99
CA PHE A 248 20.87 -7.66 -6.02
C PHE A 248 21.27 -8.04 -4.59
N GLN A 249 20.97 -9.28 -4.16
CA GLN A 249 21.39 -9.75 -2.84
C GLN A 249 22.91 -9.80 -2.68
N ALA A 250 23.64 -10.20 -3.72
CA ALA A 250 25.11 -10.22 -3.64
C ALA A 250 25.68 -8.80 -3.50
N GLN A 251 25.15 -7.85 -4.26
CA GLN A 251 25.56 -6.45 -4.23
C GLN A 251 25.24 -5.77 -2.89
N ALA A 252 24.03 -5.95 -2.37
CA ALA A 252 23.66 -5.40 -1.07
C ALA A 252 24.50 -5.99 0.09
N ARG A 253 24.96 -7.25 -0.03
CA ARG A 253 25.88 -7.92 0.93
C ARG A 253 27.25 -7.26 0.89
N ALA A 254 27.78 -7.05 -0.32
CA ALA A 254 29.09 -6.43 -0.52
C ALA A 254 29.13 -5.00 0.03
N LEU A 255 28.01 -4.27 -0.01
CA LEU A 255 27.87 -2.90 0.50
C LEU A 255 27.58 -2.83 2.00
N GLY A 256 27.57 -3.96 2.71
CA GLY A 256 27.36 -4.02 4.16
C GLY A 256 25.95 -3.65 4.60
N TRP A 257 24.96 -3.70 3.71
CA TRP A 257 23.57 -3.39 4.05
C TRP A 257 22.87 -4.63 4.64
N PRO A 258 22.05 -4.47 5.70
CA PRO A 258 21.40 -5.60 6.35
C PRO A 258 20.45 -6.30 5.38
N LEU A 259 20.84 -7.49 4.95
CA LEU A 259 20.06 -8.34 4.06
C LEU A 259 19.23 -9.34 4.85
N TRP A 260 17.93 -9.30 4.60
CA TRP A 260 17.01 -10.39 4.90
C TRP A 260 16.35 -10.88 3.61
N GLN A 261 15.85 -12.11 3.60
CA GLN A 261 15.36 -12.84 2.43
C GLN A 261 14.15 -12.17 1.73
N PRO A 262 13.97 -12.32 0.40
CA PRO A 262 12.69 -11.96 -0.23
C PRO A 262 11.63 -12.81 0.47
N GLN A 263 10.40 -12.33 0.58
CA GLN A 263 9.31 -13.23 0.93
C GLN A 263 8.74 -13.80 -0.37
N PRO A 264 9.20 -14.97 -0.87
CA PRO A 264 8.27 -15.83 -1.60
C PRO A 264 7.18 -16.21 -0.59
N ARG A 265 5.95 -16.46 -1.06
CA ARG A 265 4.86 -16.95 -0.19
C ARG A 265 5.41 -17.90 0.88
N GLU A 266 5.23 -17.54 2.14
CA GLU A 266 5.84 -18.23 3.28
C GLU A 266 5.20 -19.63 3.43
N VAL A 267 5.80 -20.63 2.79
CA VAL A 267 5.97 -21.96 3.37
C VAL A 267 7.32 -21.92 4.10
N ALA A 268 7.29 -22.05 5.41
CA ALA A 268 8.48 -21.94 6.26
C ALA A 268 9.48 -23.11 6.04
N PRO A 269 10.78 -22.87 5.80
CA PRO A 269 11.81 -23.90 5.85
C PRO A 269 12.41 -24.04 7.27
N ARG A 270 12.78 -25.28 7.62
CA ARG A 270 13.42 -25.68 8.88
C ARG A 270 14.88 -25.20 8.96
N PRO A 271 15.43 -24.88 10.15
CA PRO A 271 16.86 -24.59 10.32
C PRO A 271 17.72 -25.88 10.39
N PRO A 272 18.99 -25.83 9.93
CA PRO A 272 19.98 -26.89 10.09
C PRO A 272 20.66 -26.85 11.47
N GLU A 273 21.16 -28.03 11.87
CA GLU A 273 21.75 -28.35 13.17
C GLU A 273 23.21 -27.87 13.27
N PRO A 274 23.62 -27.18 14.37
CA PRO A 274 25.04 -26.93 14.66
C PRO A 274 25.69 -28.08 15.46
N PRO A 275 26.99 -28.34 15.25
CA PRO A 275 27.73 -29.41 15.93
C PRO A 275 28.10 -29.06 17.37
N ALA A 276 28.28 -30.11 18.18
CA ALA A 276 28.57 -30.05 19.60
C ALA A 276 30.04 -29.71 19.93
N ALA A 277 30.26 -28.94 21.00
CA ALA A 277 31.51 -28.90 21.78
C ALA A 277 31.24 -28.28 23.18
N PRO A 278 32.14 -28.43 24.18
CA PRO A 278 31.87 -29.25 25.37
C PRO A 278 31.72 -28.46 26.67
N THR A 279 31.28 -29.20 27.69
CA THR A 279 31.03 -28.83 29.10
C THR A 279 32.27 -28.31 29.82
N VAL A 280 32.17 -27.17 30.53
CA VAL A 280 32.93 -26.91 31.77
C VAL A 280 32.03 -26.21 32.78
N ILE A 281 32.00 -26.79 33.97
CA ILE A 281 31.24 -26.44 35.17
C ILE A 281 31.90 -25.23 35.85
N LEU A 282 31.11 -24.26 36.32
CA LEU A 282 31.48 -23.50 37.53
C LEU A 282 30.24 -23.01 38.28
N HIS A 283 30.45 -22.87 39.59
CA HIS A 283 29.49 -23.19 40.63
C HIS A 283 28.29 -22.24 40.77
N GLN A 284 27.22 -22.85 41.29
CA GLN A 284 26.05 -22.20 41.83
C GLN A 284 26.40 -21.39 43.08
N THR A 285 25.86 -20.18 43.17
CA THR A 285 25.46 -19.56 44.43
C THR A 285 24.01 -19.10 44.26
N PRO A 286 23.14 -19.31 45.27
CA PRO A 286 21.72 -19.50 45.05
C PRO A 286 20.97 -18.17 45.00
N THR A 287 19.97 -18.08 44.12
CA THR A 287 18.92 -17.05 44.19
C THR A 287 17.54 -17.70 44.15
N PRO A 288 16.56 -17.08 44.82
CA PRO A 288 15.47 -17.77 45.50
C PRO A 288 14.40 -18.30 44.55
N THR A 289 13.76 -19.37 45.01
CA THR A 289 12.60 -20.05 44.44
C THR A 289 11.55 -19.06 43.89
N SER A 290 11.26 -19.14 42.59
CA SER A 290 10.10 -18.45 42.01
C SER A 290 8.85 -19.29 42.23
N ASP A 291 7.90 -18.78 43.01
CA ASP A 291 6.58 -19.38 43.15
C ASP A 291 5.86 -19.50 41.79
N PRO A 292 5.25 -20.65 41.47
CA PRO A 292 4.44 -20.82 40.26
C PRO A 292 3.15 -19.98 40.32
N CYS A 293 2.75 -19.39 39.18
CA CYS A 293 1.54 -18.57 39.06
C CYS A 293 0.26 -19.35 39.45
N PRO A 294 -0.70 -18.73 40.16
CA PRO A 294 -1.97 -19.37 40.51
C PRO A 294 -2.83 -19.67 39.26
N PRO A 295 -3.72 -20.67 39.31
CA PRO A 295 -4.63 -20.99 38.21
C PRO A 295 -5.61 -19.84 37.97
N CYS A 296 -5.89 -19.55 36.70
CA CYS A 296 -6.81 -18.48 36.34
C CYS A 296 -8.28 -18.87 36.60
N PRO A 297 -9.13 -17.91 37.02
CA PRO A 297 -10.55 -18.16 37.24
C PRO A 297 -11.25 -18.58 35.94
N ASP A 298 -12.29 -19.41 36.04
CA ASP A 298 -13.08 -19.81 34.87
C ASP A 298 -13.97 -18.65 34.39
N THR A 299 -13.58 -18.04 33.29
CA THR A 299 -14.25 -16.87 32.72
C THR A 299 -15.24 -17.23 31.60
N ARG A 300 -15.75 -18.47 31.56
CA ARG A 300 -16.59 -18.97 30.46
C ARG A 300 -18.04 -18.48 30.60
N GLY A 301 -18.68 -18.19 29.47
CA GLY A 301 -20.13 -17.93 29.41
C GLY A 301 -20.54 -16.67 28.64
N ARG A 302 -21.83 -16.58 28.31
CA ARG A 302 -22.41 -15.45 27.57
C ARG A 302 -22.39 -14.14 28.37
N ALA A 303 -22.71 -14.19 29.66
CA ALA A 303 -22.75 -13.01 30.52
C ALA A 303 -21.37 -12.34 30.67
N HIS A 304 -20.31 -13.14 30.89
CA HIS A 304 -18.93 -12.66 30.97
C HIS A 304 -18.48 -12.00 29.65
N ARG A 305 -18.79 -12.62 28.51
CA ARG A 305 -18.51 -12.03 27.18
C ARG A 305 -19.19 -10.67 27.01
N LEU A 306 -20.48 -10.58 27.30
CA LEU A 306 -21.22 -9.33 27.14
C LEU A 306 -20.66 -8.25 28.08
N LEU A 307 -20.45 -8.55 29.37
CA LEU A 307 -19.90 -7.61 30.34
C LEU A 307 -18.60 -6.97 29.85
N HIS A 308 -17.65 -7.78 29.37
CA HIS A 308 -16.36 -7.27 28.92
C HIS A 308 -16.40 -6.67 27.51
N TYR A 309 -17.25 -7.14 26.61
CA TYR A 309 -17.42 -6.51 25.30
C TYR A 309 -18.00 -5.10 25.44
N CYS A 310 -19.09 -4.96 26.21
CA CYS A 310 -19.79 -3.69 26.41
C CYS A 310 -18.94 -2.72 27.22
N GLY A 311 -18.27 -3.21 28.27
CA GLY A 311 -17.44 -2.42 29.15
C GLY A 311 -16.01 -2.14 28.67
N SER A 312 -15.62 -2.56 27.46
CA SER A 312 -14.29 -2.28 26.89
C SER A 312 -14.36 -1.25 25.77
N ASP A 313 -13.31 -0.45 25.61
CA ASP A 313 -13.20 0.56 24.56
C ASP A 313 -12.83 -0.07 23.21
N PHE A 314 -12.13 -1.20 23.26
CA PHE A 314 -11.66 -1.92 22.09
C PHE A 314 -11.94 -3.41 22.22
N VAL A 315 -12.38 -4.02 21.12
CA VAL A 315 -12.46 -5.48 20.96
C VAL A 315 -11.90 -5.85 19.62
N PHE A 316 -10.84 -6.67 19.60
CA PHE A 316 -10.11 -6.99 18.38
C PHE A 316 -9.47 -8.39 18.43
N ARG A 317 -9.27 -8.98 17.26
CA ARG A 317 -8.45 -10.18 17.04
C ARG A 317 -7.01 -9.74 16.84
N ALA A 318 -6.09 -10.31 17.59
CA ALA A 318 -4.66 -10.06 17.41
C ALA A 318 -3.81 -11.31 17.62
N ARG A 319 -2.66 -11.35 16.94
CA ARG A 319 -1.63 -12.37 17.14
C ARG A 319 -0.56 -11.84 18.09
N VAL A 320 -0.24 -12.59 19.15
CA VAL A 320 0.81 -12.21 20.09
C VAL A 320 2.18 -12.44 19.45
N ARG A 321 3.03 -11.41 19.42
CA ARG A 321 4.38 -11.47 18.84
C ARG A 321 5.46 -11.48 19.92
N GLY A 322 5.29 -10.65 20.95
CA GLY A 322 6.23 -10.51 22.04
C GLY A 322 5.55 -10.49 23.39
N ARG A 323 6.29 -10.85 24.44
CA ARG A 323 5.87 -10.75 25.83
C ARG A 323 7.06 -10.29 26.67
N LEU A 324 6.91 -9.15 27.33
CA LEU A 324 7.86 -8.64 28.31
C LEU A 324 7.22 -8.69 29.70
N ARG A 325 7.77 -9.51 30.59
CA ARG A 325 7.35 -9.58 32.00
C ARG A 325 8.17 -8.59 32.81
N GLN A 326 7.50 -7.66 33.47
CA GLN A 326 8.09 -6.72 34.41
C GLN A 326 7.64 -7.08 35.83
N ALA A 327 8.16 -6.36 36.84
CA ALA A 327 7.92 -6.69 38.25
C ALA A 327 6.42 -6.68 38.64
N GLN A 328 5.63 -5.78 38.04
CA GLN A 328 4.20 -5.60 38.40
C GLN A 328 3.23 -5.71 37.21
N GLU A 329 3.73 -5.75 35.97
CA GLU A 329 2.90 -5.83 34.77
C GLU A 329 3.52 -6.73 33.70
N THR A 330 2.67 -7.24 32.81
CA THR A 330 3.12 -7.96 31.61
C THR A 330 2.67 -7.19 30.39
N ARG A 331 3.63 -6.77 29.56
CA ARG A 331 3.37 -6.12 28.28
C ARG A 331 3.41 -7.14 27.16
N TYR A 332 2.32 -7.21 26.41
CA TYR A 332 2.21 -8.00 25.19
C TYR A 332 2.36 -7.10 23.98
N GLU A 333 3.22 -7.49 23.04
CA GLU A 333 3.24 -6.92 21.71
C GLU A 333 2.31 -7.77 20.83
N VAL A 334 1.30 -7.14 20.24
CA VAL A 334 0.27 -7.83 19.48
C VAL A 334 0.10 -7.20 18.10
N HIS A 335 -0.03 -8.06 17.08
CA HIS A 335 -0.35 -7.63 15.73
C HIS A 335 -1.86 -7.73 15.51
N VAL A 336 -2.54 -6.59 15.38
CA VAL A 336 -3.99 -6.49 15.19
C VAL A 336 -4.36 -7.01 13.80
N GLN A 337 -5.27 -7.98 13.76
CA GLN A 337 -5.73 -8.62 12.52
C GLN A 337 -7.13 -8.18 12.12
N LEU A 338 -8.03 -7.98 13.09
CA LEU A 338 -9.41 -7.59 12.83
C LEU A 338 -9.97 -6.83 14.03
N ILE A 339 -10.74 -5.77 13.80
CA ILE A 339 -11.34 -4.92 14.83
C ILE A 339 -12.86 -5.14 14.83
N TYR A 340 -13.45 -5.44 15.98
CA TYR A 340 -14.90 -5.61 16.17
C TYR A 340 -15.53 -4.39 16.85
N LYS A 341 -14.79 -3.73 17.74
CA LYS A 341 -15.18 -2.50 18.44
C LYS A 341 -13.95 -1.63 18.64
N ASN A 342 -14.08 -0.34 18.37
CA ASN A 342 -13.04 0.63 18.66
C ASN A 342 -13.65 2.03 18.88
N ARG A 343 -13.18 2.73 19.92
CA ARG A 343 -13.50 4.15 20.14
C ARG A 343 -12.51 5.12 19.47
N SER A 344 -11.39 4.59 18.98
CA SER A 344 -10.38 5.32 18.21
C SER A 344 -9.59 4.35 17.32
N PRO A 345 -8.84 4.82 16.32
CA PRO A 345 -8.08 3.94 15.44
C PRO A 345 -6.99 3.18 16.20
N LEU A 346 -6.94 1.85 16.03
CA LEU A 346 -5.84 1.00 16.49
C LEU A 346 -4.79 0.85 15.38
N ARG A 347 -3.52 0.74 15.76
CA ARG A 347 -2.39 0.46 14.85
C ARG A 347 -2.32 -1.03 14.51
N ALA A 348 -1.60 -1.37 13.44
CA ALA A 348 -1.35 -2.77 13.07
C ALA A 348 -0.51 -3.50 14.14
N LEU A 349 0.40 -2.79 14.80
CA LEU A 349 1.16 -3.27 15.95
C LEU A 349 0.78 -2.44 17.18
N GLU A 350 0.25 -3.11 18.19
CA GLU A 350 -0.18 -2.49 19.44
C GLU A 350 0.51 -3.15 20.64
N TYR A 351 0.59 -2.41 21.74
CA TYR A 351 1.03 -2.95 23.01
C TYR A 351 -0.19 -3.07 23.94
N VAL A 352 -0.33 -4.23 24.58
CA VAL A 352 -1.41 -4.51 25.53
C VAL A 352 -0.79 -4.83 26.88
N TRP A 353 -1.17 -4.08 27.90
CA TRP A 353 -0.67 -4.22 29.26
C TRP A 353 -1.64 -5.02 30.10
N ALA A 354 -1.13 -6.01 30.84
CA ALA A 354 -1.89 -6.75 31.82
C ALA A 354 -1.30 -6.48 33.22
N PRO A 355 -2.12 -6.07 34.21
CA PRO A 355 -1.66 -5.58 35.52
C PRO A 355 -1.29 -6.72 36.48
N SER A 356 -0.43 -7.64 36.03
CA SER A 356 0.13 -8.71 36.85
C SER A 356 1.35 -9.33 36.16
N ARG A 357 2.28 -9.86 36.96
CA ARG A 357 3.37 -10.75 36.50
C ARG A 357 2.84 -12.10 35.98
N CYS A 358 1.65 -12.50 36.43
CA CYS A 358 0.90 -13.68 36.04
C CYS A 358 -0.47 -13.26 35.49
N PRO A 359 -0.54 -12.71 34.27
CA PRO A 359 -1.79 -12.24 33.70
C PRO A 359 -2.74 -13.41 33.41
N CYS A 360 -4.04 -13.18 33.61
CA CYS A 360 -5.06 -14.20 33.42
C CYS A 360 -6.07 -13.80 32.35
N PRO A 361 -6.16 -14.55 31.24
CA PRO A 361 -5.34 -15.71 30.86
C PRO A 361 -3.94 -15.32 30.34
N VAL A 362 -2.96 -16.23 30.50
CA VAL A 362 -1.63 -16.04 29.92
C VAL A 362 -1.71 -16.19 28.40
N LEU A 363 -1.36 -15.12 27.67
CA LEU A 363 -1.31 -15.18 26.23
C LEU A 363 -0.01 -15.84 25.76
N ALA A 364 -0.15 -16.86 24.91
CA ALA A 364 0.97 -17.58 24.31
C ALA A 364 1.49 -16.83 23.07
N LEU A 365 2.81 -16.85 22.87
CA LEU A 365 3.44 -16.26 21.69
C LEU A 365 2.96 -16.99 20.42
N HIS A 366 2.89 -16.25 19.32
CA HIS A 366 2.48 -16.69 17.99
C HIS A 366 1.05 -17.25 17.89
N ARG A 367 0.26 -17.17 18.96
CA ARG A 367 -1.16 -17.53 18.96
C ARG A 367 -2.04 -16.29 18.79
N GLU A 368 -3.22 -16.55 18.24
CA GLU A 368 -4.24 -15.53 18.00
C GLU A 368 -5.27 -15.53 19.13
N TYR A 369 -5.67 -14.34 19.53
CA TYR A 369 -6.63 -14.11 20.60
C TYR A 369 -7.62 -13.03 20.21
N LEU A 370 -8.85 -13.17 20.71
CA LEU A 370 -9.82 -12.09 20.82
C LEU A 370 -9.59 -11.39 22.15
N LEU A 371 -9.29 -10.11 22.10
CA LEU A 371 -8.95 -9.29 23.26
C LEU A 371 -9.98 -8.17 23.41
N ALA A 372 -10.49 -7.97 24.62
CA ALA A 372 -11.26 -6.79 25.00
C ALA A 372 -10.40 -5.93 25.94
N ALA A 373 -10.03 -4.74 25.48
CA ALA A 373 -9.11 -3.85 26.17
C ALA A 373 -9.75 -2.47 26.44
N ARG A 374 -9.32 -1.84 27.53
CA ARG A 374 -9.70 -0.47 27.89
C ARG A 374 -8.56 0.48 27.60
N ARG A 375 -8.87 1.70 27.16
CA ARG A 375 -7.89 2.77 27.07
C ARG A 375 -7.70 3.34 28.46
N LEU A 376 -6.46 3.38 28.93
CA LEU A 376 -6.09 4.11 30.14
C LEU A 376 -5.22 5.29 29.72
N ILE A 377 -5.76 6.49 29.91
CA ILE A 377 -5.04 7.74 29.72
C ILE A 377 -4.74 8.28 31.12
N SER A 378 -3.48 8.58 31.41
CA SER A 378 -3.12 9.16 32.70
C SER A 378 -3.67 10.59 32.82
N PRO A 379 -3.95 11.09 34.05
CA PRO A 379 -4.56 12.42 34.24
C PRO A 379 -3.74 13.58 33.64
N ASP A 380 -2.44 13.41 33.55
CA ASP A 380 -1.45 14.29 32.94
C ASP A 380 -1.29 14.07 31.42
N GLY A 381 -1.99 13.09 30.84
CA GLY A 381 -2.00 12.79 29.40
C GLY A 381 -0.72 12.15 28.86
N THR A 382 0.26 11.86 29.71
CA THR A 382 1.59 11.36 29.31
C THR A 382 1.59 9.87 28.96
N GLN A 383 0.65 9.11 29.52
CA GLN A 383 0.50 7.69 29.24
C GLN A 383 -0.83 7.42 28.55
N ASP A 384 -0.76 6.69 27.44
CA ASP A 384 -1.91 6.19 26.70
C ASP A 384 -1.69 4.71 26.42
N ARG A 385 -2.39 3.86 27.18
CA ARG A 385 -2.14 2.41 27.20
C ARG A 385 -3.42 1.62 26.97
N LEU A 386 -3.30 0.48 26.28
CA LEU A 386 -4.37 -0.51 26.18
C LEU A 386 -4.25 -1.52 27.33
N LEU A 387 -5.15 -1.44 28.29
CA LEU A 387 -5.16 -2.33 29.44
C LEU A 387 -6.07 -3.53 29.19
N LEU A 388 -5.51 -4.73 29.35
CA LEU A 388 -6.26 -5.97 29.45
C LEU A 388 -6.57 -6.24 30.94
N PRO A 389 -7.83 -6.15 31.38
CA PRO A 389 -8.19 -6.35 32.79
C PRO A 389 -7.84 -7.76 33.27
N HIS A 390 -7.50 -7.89 34.56
CA HIS A 390 -7.39 -9.21 35.20
C HIS A 390 -8.75 -9.94 35.13
N ALA A 391 -8.73 -11.22 34.75
CA ALA A 391 -9.95 -11.99 34.44
C ALA A 391 -10.83 -11.34 33.34
N GLY A 392 -10.23 -10.48 32.52
CA GLY A 392 -10.86 -9.85 31.37
C GLY A 392 -11.12 -10.82 30.22
N TYR A 393 -11.69 -10.31 29.14
CA TYR A 393 -11.99 -11.12 27.98
C TYR A 393 -10.78 -11.21 27.04
N ALA A 394 -9.99 -12.25 27.25
CA ALA A 394 -8.98 -12.70 26.30
C ALA A 394 -9.19 -14.19 25.99
N ARG A 395 -9.48 -14.53 24.74
CA ARG A 395 -9.78 -15.92 24.35
C ARG A 395 -8.99 -16.32 23.12
N PRO A 396 -8.44 -17.55 23.05
CA PRO A 396 -7.87 -18.05 21.81
C PRO A 396 -8.88 -17.89 20.68
N TRP A 397 -8.43 -17.34 19.55
CA TRP A 397 -9.29 -17.14 18.41
C TRP A 397 -9.73 -18.48 17.83
N SER A 398 -11.01 -18.57 17.47
CA SER A 398 -11.59 -19.67 16.71
C SER A 398 -12.79 -19.14 15.93
N PRO A 399 -13.21 -19.81 14.83
CA PRO A 399 -14.43 -19.43 14.11
C PRO A 399 -15.67 -19.39 15.02
N ALA A 400 -15.77 -20.31 15.99
CA ALA A 400 -16.86 -20.31 16.95
C ALA A 400 -16.85 -19.07 17.88
N GLU A 401 -15.67 -18.62 18.30
CA GLU A 401 -15.56 -17.43 19.16
C GLU A 401 -15.76 -16.13 18.36
N ASP A 402 -15.34 -16.09 17.09
CA ASP A 402 -15.64 -14.98 16.17
C ASP A 402 -17.16 -14.75 16.06
N SER A 403 -17.93 -15.81 15.78
CA SER A 403 -19.40 -15.72 15.72
C SER A 403 -20.01 -15.23 17.02
N ARG A 404 -19.52 -15.70 18.17
CA ARG A 404 -20.02 -15.29 19.49
C ARG A 404 -19.71 -13.82 19.82
N VAL A 405 -18.55 -13.31 19.37
CA VAL A 405 -18.18 -11.90 19.54
C VAL A 405 -19.00 -11.01 18.61
N ARG A 406 -19.28 -11.43 17.37
CA ARG A 406 -20.20 -10.70 16.47
C ARG A 406 -21.62 -10.61 17.04
N LEU A 407 -22.11 -11.67 17.67
CA LEU A 407 -23.39 -11.63 18.37
C LEU A 407 -23.37 -10.64 19.55
N ALA A 408 -22.26 -10.57 20.30
CA ALA A 408 -22.10 -9.58 21.37
C ALA A 408 -22.08 -8.13 20.83
N ALA A 409 -21.50 -7.91 19.65
CA ALA A 409 -21.49 -6.61 18.98
C ALA A 409 -22.89 -6.06 18.70
N GLN A 410 -23.85 -6.94 18.38
CA GLN A 410 -25.25 -6.54 18.16
C GLN A 410 -25.96 -6.07 19.44
N HIS A 411 -25.55 -6.56 20.60
CA HIS A 411 -26.19 -6.22 21.88
C HIS A 411 -25.62 -4.93 22.50
N CYS A 412 -24.42 -4.51 22.06
CA CYS A 412 -23.72 -3.34 22.59
C CYS A 412 -23.07 -2.56 21.43
N PRO A 413 -23.87 -1.81 20.65
CA PRO A 413 -23.37 -0.96 19.57
C PRO A 413 -22.43 0.13 20.13
N VAL A 414 -21.51 0.59 19.28
CA VAL A 414 -20.43 1.54 19.63
C VAL A 414 -20.95 2.95 19.79
#